data_AF-B4RNT3-F1
#
_entry.id   AF-B4RNT3-F1
#
_cell.length_a   1.000
_cell.length_b   1.000
_cell.length_c   1.000
_cell.angle_alpha   90.00
_cell.angle_beta   90.00
_cell.angle_gamma   90.00
#
_symmetry.space_group_name_H-M   'P 1'
#
loop_
_entity.id
_entity.type
_entity.pdbx_description
1 polymer ?
#
loop_
_entity_poly.entity_id
_entity_poly.type
_entity_poly.pdbx_seq_one_letter_code
_entity_poly.pdbx_strand_id
1 'polypeptide(L)' 'MISNHDTEFTRNIYSSAILKTVEVQRNIAAKGSSRKKVGELLAIYD' A
#
# COMPACT_ATOMS: atom_id res chain seq x y z
N MET A 1 11.11 2.63 -7.51
CA MET A 1 10.07 1.89 -6.75
C MET A 1 9.39 2.83 -5.77
N ILE A 2 8.07 2.84 -5.73
CA ILE A 2 7.24 3.65 -4.81
C ILE A 2 6.41 2.68 -3.95
N SER A 3 6.36 2.89 -2.63
CA SER A 3 5.45 2.16 -1.73
C SER A 3 4.28 3.07 -1.31
N ASN A 4 3.07 2.53 -1.29
CA ASN A 4 1.87 3.24 -0.86
C ASN A 4 0.84 2.27 -0.26
N HIS A 5 -0.26 2.77 0.32
CA HIS A 5 -1.36 1.92 0.74
C HIS A 5 -2.10 1.33 -0.46
N ASP A 6 -2.53 0.08 -0.34
CA ASP A 6 -3.31 -0.57 -1.37
C ASP A 6 -4.76 -0.06 -1.35
N THR A 7 -5.08 0.81 -2.29
CA THR A 7 -6.40 1.45 -2.47
C THR A 7 -6.73 1.51 -3.96
N GLU A 8 -8.01 1.63 -4.32
CA GLU A 8 -8.41 1.79 -5.73
C GLU A 8 -7.76 3.02 -6.39
N PHE A 9 -7.56 4.09 -5.62
CA PHE A 9 -6.89 5.30 -6.08
C PHE A 9 -5.41 5.04 -6.42
N THR A 10 -4.66 4.43 -5.49
CA THR A 10 -3.23 4.15 -5.68
C THR A 10 -2.99 3.15 -6.80
N ARG A 11 -3.87 2.16 -6.98
CA ARG A 11 -3.83 1.25 -8.14
C ARG A 11 -4.04 1.97 -9.47
N ASN A 12 -4.94 2.96 -9.52
CA ASN A 12 -5.18 3.73 -10.75
C ASN A 12 -3.99 4.63 -11.11
N ILE A 13 -3.47 5.41 -10.17
CA ILE A 13 -2.39 6.37 -10.46
C ILE A 13 -1.06 5.69 -10.77
N TYR A 14 -0.84 4.46 -10.28
CA TYR A 14 0.34 3.66 -10.57
C TYR A 14 0.10 2.58 -11.63
N SER A 15 -0.96 2.71 -12.44
CA SER A 15 -1.34 1.72 -13.46
C SER A 15 -0.26 1.48 -14.53
N SER A 16 0.69 2.41 -14.70
CA SER A 16 1.83 2.27 -15.60
C SER A 16 3.03 1.54 -15.01
N ALA A 17 3.02 1.20 -13.72
CA ALA A 17 4.07 0.46 -13.04
C ALA A 17 3.74 -1.04 -12.93
N ILE A 18 4.76 -1.84 -12.66
CA ILE A 18 4.55 -3.22 -12.19
C ILE A 18 4.10 -3.15 -10.73
N LEU A 19 2.86 -3.52 -10.48
CA LEU A 19 2.25 -3.50 -9.15
C LEU A 19 2.44 -4.83 -8.42
N LYS A 20 2.93 -4.76 -7.18
CA LYS A 20 2.96 -5.88 -6.23
C LYS A 20 2.28 -5.47 -4.94
N THR A 21 1.62 -6.39 -4.25
CA THR A 21 1.01 -6.13 -2.95
C THR A 21 1.62 -6.99 -1.86
N VAL A 22 1.72 -6.43 -0.65
CA VAL A 22 2.23 -7.12 0.54
C VAL A 22 1.34 -6.79 1.73
N GLU A 23 1.08 -7.76 2.60
CA GLU A 23 0.38 -7.49 3.86
C GLU A 23 1.36 -6.96 4.90
N VAL A 24 1.10 -5.75 5.42
CA VAL A 24 1.91 -5.14 6.48
C VAL A 24 1.07 -4.85 7.71
N GLN A 25 1.71 -4.93 8.88
CA GLN A 25 1.10 -4.48 10.13
C GLN A 25 1.41 -3.00 10.35
N ARG A 26 0.37 -2.17 10.45
CA ARG A 26 0.58 -0.76 10.84
C ARG A 26 0.95 -0.66 12.32
N ASN A 27 2.14 -0.14 12.60
CA ASN A 27 2.59 0.15 13.96
C ASN A 27 2.07 1.50 14.48
N ILE A 28 1.77 2.44 13.57
CA ILE A 28 1.25 3.77 13.90
C ILE A 28 -0.15 3.91 13.30
N ALA A 29 -1.13 4.20 14.16
CA ALA A 29 -2.50 4.48 13.77
C ALA A 29 -3.12 5.46 14.78
N ALA A 30 -3.97 6.38 14.32
CA ALA A 30 -4.65 7.37 15.17
C ALA A 30 -5.48 6.73 16.30
N LYS A 31 -5.93 5.48 16.12
CA LYS A 31 -6.55 4.66 17.15
C LYS A 31 -5.75 3.37 17.28
N GLY A 32 -5.26 3.03 18.46
CA GLY A 32 -4.49 1.79 18.66
C GLY A 32 -5.25 0.52 18.24
N SER A 33 -6.58 0.54 18.35
CA SER A 33 -7.47 -0.54 17.91
C SER A 33 -7.63 -0.68 16.39
N SER A 34 -7.13 0.28 15.59
CA SER A 34 -7.13 0.19 14.12
C SER A 34 -5.80 -0.30 13.55
N ARG A 35 -4.86 -0.75 14.40
CA ARG A 35 -3.67 -1.52 13.98
C ARG A 35 -4.11 -2.91 13.49
N LYS A 36 -4.54 -2.97 12.23
CA LYS A 36 -4.84 -4.20 11.51
C LYS A 36 -3.77 -4.47 10.46
N LYS A 37 -3.70 -5.71 9.99
CA LYS A 37 -2.99 -6.00 8.73
C LYS A 37 -3.70 -5.23 7.62
N VAL A 38 -2.93 -4.48 6.83
CA VAL A 38 -3.41 -3.72 5.68
C VAL A 38 -2.56 -4.08 4.47
N GLY A 39 -3.14 -3.98 3.28
CA GLY A 39 -2.37 -4.08 2.05
C GLY A 39 -1.48 -2.85 1.85
N GLU A 40 -0.22 -3.08 1.55
CA GLU A 40 0.65 -2.12 0.89
C GLU A 40 0.86 -2.50 -0.57
N LEU A 41 0.97 -1.47 -1.40
CA LEU A 41 1.17 -1.52 -2.84
C LEU A 41 2.57 -1.01 -3.16
N LEU A 42 3.34 -1.84 -3.86
CA LEU A 42 4.66 -1.53 -4.39
C LEU A 42 4.53 -1.31 -5.90
N ALA A 43 4.78 -0.08 -6.35
CA ALA A 43 4.83 0.29 -7.76
C ALA A 43 6.29 0.34 -8.24
N ILE A 44 6.65 -0.53 -9.17
CA ILE A 44 8.01 -0.65 -9.72
C ILE A 44 8.01 -0.06 -11.13
N TYR A 45 8.88 0.94 -11.31
CA TYR A 45 9.18 1.58 -12.59
C TYR A 45 10.62 1.22 -12.94
N ASP A 46 10.89 1.02 -14.23
CA ASP A 46 12.24 0.86 -14.76
C ASP A 46 13.04 2.17 -14.69
#